data_AF-A0AA37HYC8-F1
#
_entry.id   AF-A0AA37HYC8-F1
#
_cell.length_a   1.000
_cell.length_b   1.000
_cell.length_c   1.000
_cell.angle_alpha   90.00
_cell.angle_beta   90.00
_cell.angle_gamma   90.00
#
_symmetry.space_group_name_H-M   'P 1'
#
loop_
_entity.id
_entity.type
_entity.pdbx_description
1 polymer ?
#
loop_
_entity_poly.entity_id
_entity_poly.type
_entity_poly.pdbx_seq_one_letter_code
_entity_poly.pdbx_strand_id
1 'polypeptide(L)'
;MFIAYSVINGATLSVIFAAFSTTAIVKTFVVTAGTFGTMSLVGYFTKKDLTSMGKLLFMALIGIIIATIVNMFIASSGLDLIISYLGVLIFVGLTAYDTQKIKHMLSMAPDASEQMQKYALLGSLTLYLDFINLFLYLLRIFGSNRN
;
A
#
# COMPACT_ATOMS: atom_id res chain seq x y z
N MET A 1 -2.00 19.13 -10.28
CA MET A 1 -1.89 17.94 -9.39
C MET A 1 -2.65 16.74 -9.94
N PHE A 2 -3.97 16.82 -10.17
CA PHE A 2 -4.78 15.68 -10.65
C PHE A 2 -4.28 15.07 -11.97
N ILE A 3 -3.97 15.88 -12.97
CA ILE A 3 -3.47 15.39 -14.27
C ILE A 3 -2.12 14.65 -14.11
N ALA A 4 -1.19 15.19 -13.31
CA ALA A 4 0.09 14.53 -13.04
C ALA A 4 -0.10 13.19 -12.31
N TYR A 5 -0.98 13.14 -11.31
CA TYR A 5 -1.31 11.91 -10.60
C TYR A 5 -1.96 10.87 -11.52
N SER A 6 -2.89 11.27 -12.38
CA SER A 6 -3.56 10.39 -13.34
C SER A 6 -2.61 9.88 -14.43
N VAL A 7 -1.66 10.72 -14.90
CA VAL A 7 -0.62 10.30 -15.86
C VAL A 7 0.35 9.32 -15.21
N ILE A 8 0.77 9.55 -13.96
CA ILE A 8 1.65 8.62 -13.24
C ILE A 8 0.92 7.29 -13.01
N ASN A 9 -0.30 7.32 -12.47
CA ASN A 9 -1.10 6.09 -12.27
C ASN A 9 -1.38 5.37 -13.60
N GLY A 10 -1.67 6.12 -14.67
CA GLY A 10 -1.88 5.58 -16.01
C GLY A 10 -0.62 4.92 -16.58
N ALA A 11 0.55 5.54 -16.40
CA ALA A 11 1.84 4.96 -16.77
C ALA A 11 2.16 3.71 -15.94
N THR A 12 1.93 3.76 -14.62
CA THR A 12 2.11 2.60 -13.73
C THR A 12 1.20 1.44 -14.14
N LEU A 13 -0.08 1.69 -14.39
CA LEU A 13 -1.04 0.69 -14.86
C LEU A 13 -0.67 0.13 -16.25
N SER A 14 -0.27 0.99 -17.19
CA SER A 14 0.16 0.57 -18.53
C SER A 14 1.37 -0.37 -18.48
N VAL A 15 2.37 -0.05 -17.65
CA VAL A 15 3.54 -0.92 -17.44
C VAL A 15 3.14 -2.25 -16.80
N ILE A 16 2.18 -2.26 -15.87
CA ILE A 16 1.67 -3.49 -15.27
C ILE A 16 0.98 -4.39 -16.30
N PHE A 17 0.07 -3.85 -17.10
CA PHE A 17 -0.65 -4.61 -18.13
C PHE A 17 0.27 -5.07 -19.27
N ALA A 18 1.34 -4.33 -19.56
CA ALA A 18 2.34 -4.72 -20.54
C ALA A 18 3.32 -5.78 -20.01
N ALA A 19 3.70 -5.72 -18.73
CA ALA A 19 4.70 -6.61 -18.15
C ALA A 19 4.13 -7.91 -17.55
N PHE A 20 2.85 -7.95 -17.16
CA PHE A 20 2.25 -9.10 -16.47
C PHE A 20 1.02 -9.66 -17.20
N SER A 21 0.88 -10.98 -17.19
CA SER A 21 -0.31 -11.64 -17.74
C SER A 21 -1.59 -11.30 -16.96
N THR A 22 -2.74 -11.21 -17.65
CA THR A 22 -4.05 -10.94 -17.04
C THR A 22 -4.37 -11.91 -15.90
N THR A 23 -4.00 -13.19 -16.04
CA THR A 23 -4.17 -14.21 -14.99
C THR A 23 -3.39 -13.87 -13.72
N ALA A 24 -2.16 -13.37 -13.84
CA ALA A 24 -1.35 -12.95 -12.70
C ALA A 24 -1.97 -11.73 -12.02
N ILE A 25 -2.41 -10.74 -12.81
CA ILE A 25 -3.06 -9.52 -12.31
C ILE A 25 -4.32 -9.88 -11.49
N VAL A 26 -5.20 -10.73 -12.03
CA VAL A 26 -6.44 -11.12 -11.35
C VAL A 26 -6.15 -11.90 -10.06
N LYS A 27 -5.24 -12.88 -10.10
CA LYS A 27 -4.86 -13.65 -8.91
C LYS A 27 -4.31 -12.74 -7.80
N THR A 28 -3.38 -11.85 -8.16
CA THR A 28 -2.81 -10.89 -7.22
C THR A 28 -3.87 -9.95 -6.67
N PHE A 29 -4.79 -9.46 -7.50
CA PHE A 29 -5.85 -8.57 -7.06
C PHE A 29 -6.74 -9.22 -5.99
N VAL A 30 -7.14 -10.48 -6.19
CA VAL A 30 -7.94 -11.22 -5.21
C VAL A 30 -7.19 -11.39 -3.88
N VAL A 31 -5.91 -11.77 -3.93
CA VAL A 31 -5.08 -11.92 -2.73
C VAL A 31 -4.91 -10.57 -2.02
N THR A 32 -4.67 -9.50 -2.77
CA THR A 32 -4.52 -8.13 -2.25
C THR A 32 -5.82 -7.68 -1.59
N ALA A 33 -6.96 -7.82 -2.26
CA ALA A 33 -8.28 -7.45 -1.73
C ALA A 33 -8.61 -8.21 -0.45
N GLY A 34 -8.35 -9.53 -0.40
CA GLY A 34 -8.53 -10.33 0.80
C GLY A 34 -7.63 -9.86 1.95
N THR A 35 -6.35 -9.62 1.67
CA THR A 35 -5.36 -9.20 2.68
C THR A 35 -5.66 -7.80 3.21
N PHE A 36 -5.87 -6.85 2.31
CA PHE A 36 -6.20 -5.46 2.62
C PHE A 36 -7.53 -5.38 3.39
N GLY A 37 -8.56 -6.06 2.91
CA GLY A 37 -9.87 -6.10 3.58
C GLY A 37 -9.74 -6.65 5.00
N THR A 38 -9.03 -7.77 5.16
CA THR A 38 -8.81 -8.39 6.48
C THR A 38 -8.05 -7.44 7.41
N MET A 39 -6.93 -6.85 6.96
CA MET A 39 -6.15 -5.94 7.81
C MET A 39 -6.86 -4.63 8.10
N SER A 40 -7.65 -4.12 7.17
CA SER A 40 -8.50 -2.95 7.42
C SER A 40 -9.54 -3.25 8.50
N LEU A 41 -10.20 -4.41 8.46
CA LEU A 41 -11.10 -4.83 9.55
C LEU A 41 -10.35 -4.98 10.87
N VAL A 42 -9.16 -5.58 10.87
CA VAL A 42 -8.32 -5.68 12.07
C VAL A 42 -8.00 -4.29 12.61
N GLY A 43 -7.54 -3.35 11.79
CA GLY A 43 -7.27 -1.97 12.19
C GLY A 43 -8.49 -1.25 12.73
N TYR A 44 -9.65 -1.47 12.11
CA TYR A 44 -10.91 -0.86 12.53
C TYR A 44 -11.41 -1.36 13.89
N PHE A 45 -11.34 -2.67 14.13
CA PHE A 45 -11.87 -3.29 15.36
C PHE A 45 -10.86 -3.38 16.49
N THR A 46 -9.56 -3.27 16.20
CA THR A 46 -8.50 -3.34 17.21
C THR A 46 -8.59 -2.16 18.17
N LYS A 47 -8.62 -2.48 19.48
CA LYS A 47 -8.62 -1.50 20.57
C LYS A 47 -7.22 -1.13 21.05
N LYS A 48 -6.20 -1.90 20.66
CA LYS A 48 -4.79 -1.61 20.98
C LYS A 48 -4.32 -0.44 20.12
N ASP A 49 -3.68 0.55 20.72
CA ASP A 49 -3.09 1.66 19.99
C ASP A 49 -1.94 1.17 19.09
N LEU A 50 -2.10 1.35 17.77
CA LEU A 50 -1.10 0.98 16.77
C LEU A 50 -0.10 2.11 16.47
N THR A 51 -0.20 3.28 17.12
CA THR A 51 0.64 4.46 16.82
C THR A 51 2.14 4.18 16.88
N SER A 52 2.61 3.45 17.89
CA SER A 52 4.03 3.08 17.99
C SER A 52 4.47 2.16 16.85
N MET A 53 3.62 1.22 16.44
CA MET A 53 3.88 0.34 15.31
C MET A 53 3.89 1.12 13.99
N GLY A 54 2.94 2.03 13.78
CA GLY A 54 2.87 2.89 12.60
C GLY A 54 4.13 3.73 12.40
N LYS A 55 4.69 4.30 13.47
CA LYS A 55 5.96 5.03 13.41
C LYS A 55 7.12 4.15 12.93
N LEU A 56 7.23 2.92 13.47
CA LEU A 56 8.26 1.97 13.07
C LEU A 56 8.11 1.56 11.61
N LEU A 57 6.88 1.23 11.19
CA LEU A 57 6.57 0.84 9.82
C LEU A 57 6.82 1.96 8.83
N PHE A 58 6.56 3.22 9.21
CA PHE A 58 6.87 4.38 8.37
C PHE A 58 8.38 4.57 8.19
N MET A 59 9.19 4.37 9.24
CA MET A 59 10.65 4.35 9.09
C MET A 59 11.13 3.20 8.21
N ALA A 60 10.53 2.01 8.34
CA ALA A 60 10.84 0.85 7.50
C ALA A 60 10.46 1.09 6.03
N LEU A 61 9.35 1.77 5.77
CA LEU A 61 8.92 2.19 4.42
C LEU A 61 9.99 3.06 3.76
N ILE A 62 10.54 4.05 4.48
CA ILE A 62 11.64 4.88 3.98
C ILE A 62 12.86 4.01 3.64
N GLY A 63 13.19 3.04 4.49
CA GLY A 63 14.25 2.07 4.24
C GLY A 63 14.04 1.27 2.95
N ILE A 64 12.83 0.79 2.69
CA ILE A 64 12.50 0.09 1.44
C ILE A 64 12.59 1.00 0.22
N ILE A 65 12.18 2.26 0.32
CA ILE A 65 12.29 3.22 -0.78
C ILE A 65 13.77 3.39 -1.16
N ILE A 66 14.64 3.57 -0.16
CA ILE A 66 16.09 3.65 -0.39
C ILE A 66 16.61 2.36 -1.02
N ALA A 67 16.23 1.19 -0.48
CA ALA A 67 16.65 -0.11 -1.02
C ALA A 67 16.20 -0.30 -2.48
N THR A 68 15.01 0.18 -2.84
CA THR A 68 14.49 0.13 -4.21
C THR A 68 15.32 1.01 -5.15
N ILE A 69 15.70 2.21 -4.71
CA ILE A 69 16.56 3.12 -5.49
C ILE A 69 17.95 2.49 -5.67
N VAL A 70 18.54 1.92 -4.62
CA VAL A 70 19.84 1.25 -4.70
C VAL A 70 19.77 0.03 -5.64
N ASN A 71 18.71 -0.77 -5.55
CA ASN A 71 18.55 -1.94 -6.42
C ASN A 71 18.38 -1.56 -7.90
N MET A 72 17.94 -0.34 -8.23
CA MET A 72 17.88 0.14 -9.60
C MET A 72 19.28 0.24 -10.25
N PHE A 73 20.31 0.53 -9.47
CA PHE A 73 21.71 0.58 -9.95
C PHE A 73 22.39 -0.78 -9.94
N ILE A 74 22.04 -1.64 -8.98
CA ILE A 74 22.62 -2.98 -8.85
C ILE A 74 21.95 -3.98 -9.80
N ALA A 75 20.67 -3.79 -10.10
CA ALA A 75 19.82 -4.68 -10.89
C ALA A 75 19.79 -6.14 -10.37
N SER A 76 19.79 -6.34 -9.05
CA SER A 76 19.78 -7.68 -8.45
C SER A 76 18.35 -8.22 -8.30
N SER A 77 18.08 -9.36 -8.93
CA SER A 77 16.81 -10.08 -8.81
C SER A 77 16.56 -10.60 -7.40
N GLY A 78 17.61 -11.02 -6.69
CA GLY A 78 17.51 -11.50 -5.31
C GLY A 78 17.12 -10.38 -4.33
N LEU A 79 17.74 -9.20 -4.47
CA LEU A 79 17.35 -8.03 -3.67
C LEU A 79 15.94 -7.58 -4.00
N ASP A 80 15.54 -7.67 -5.26
CA ASP A 80 14.19 -7.31 -5.71
C ASP A 80 13.10 -8.15 -5.02
N LEU A 81 13.33 -9.46 -4.92
CA LEU A 81 12.44 -10.37 -4.21
C LEU A 81 12.38 -10.07 -2.71
N ILE A 82 13.52 -9.83 -2.06
CA ILE A 82 13.57 -9.48 -0.63
C ILE A 82 12.80 -8.18 -0.36
N ILE A 83 13.04 -7.16 -1.17
CA ILE A 83 12.32 -5.88 -1.09
C ILE A 83 10.83 -6.11 -1.24
N SER A 84 10.41 -6.99 -2.14
CA SER A 84 9.00 -7.29 -2.36
C SER A 84 8.34 -7.95 -1.15
N TYR A 85 8.97 -8.97 -0.55
CA TYR A 85 8.43 -9.62 0.64
C TYR A 85 8.36 -8.68 1.84
N LEU A 86 9.41 -7.88 2.08
CA LEU A 86 9.40 -6.88 3.14
C LEU A 86 8.34 -5.80 2.88
N GLY A 87 8.16 -5.41 1.61
CA GLY A 87 7.14 -4.46 1.17
C GLY A 87 5.74 -4.95 1.54
N VAL A 88 5.43 -6.21 1.24
CA VAL A 88 4.15 -6.83 1.64
C VAL A 88 3.95 -6.74 3.15
N LEU A 89 4.92 -7.17 3.96
CA LEU A 89 4.80 -7.15 5.43
C LEU A 89 4.58 -5.73 5.98
N ILE A 90 5.30 -4.74 5.45
CA ILE A 90 5.18 -3.35 5.88
C ILE A 90 3.82 -2.79 5.51
N PHE A 91 3.38 -2.94 4.25
CA PHE A 91 2.11 -2.38 3.78
C PHE A 91 0.90 -3.05 4.42
N VAL A 92 0.98 -4.35 4.74
CA VAL A 92 -0.02 -5.06 5.53
C VAL A 92 -0.16 -4.45 6.92
N GLY A 93 0.95 -4.14 7.59
CA GLY A 93 0.95 -3.48 8.90
C GLY A 93 0.48 -2.01 8.83
N LEU A 94 0.90 -1.27 7.81
CA LEU A 94 0.49 0.11 7.58
C LEU A 94 -1.01 0.21 7.31
N THR A 95 -1.58 -0.70 6.51
CA THR A 95 -3.02 -0.76 6.25
C THR A 95 -3.82 -0.82 7.56
N ALA A 96 -3.43 -1.69 8.50
CA ALA A 96 -4.12 -1.80 9.78
C ALA A 96 -3.98 -0.50 10.61
N TYR A 97 -2.78 0.09 10.63
CA TYR A 97 -2.53 1.35 11.33
C TYR A 97 -3.31 2.52 10.72
N ASP A 98 -3.29 2.68 9.40
CA ASP A 98 -3.93 3.79 8.71
C ASP A 98 -5.46 3.68 8.79
N THR A 99 -6.04 2.48 8.72
CA THR A 99 -7.48 2.30 9.02
C THR A 99 -7.82 2.74 10.44
N GLN A 100 -7.01 2.36 11.43
CA GLN A 100 -7.23 2.77 12.81
C GLN A 100 -7.11 4.29 12.98
N LYS A 101 -6.07 4.89 12.39
CA LYS A 101 -5.82 6.33 12.41
C LYS A 101 -6.97 7.12 11.80
N ILE A 102 -7.49 6.70 10.65
CA ILE A 102 -8.62 7.35 9.97
C ILE A 102 -9.87 7.27 10.84
N LYS A 103 -10.16 6.10 11.43
CA LYS A 103 -11.27 5.94 12.37
C LYS A 103 -11.17 6.93 13.54
N HIS A 104 -9.99 7.08 14.14
CA HIS A 104 -9.78 8.04 15.23
C HIS A 104 -9.96 9.49 14.77
N MET A 105 -9.39 9.88 13.63
CA MET A 105 -9.52 11.23 13.08
C MET A 105 -10.98 11.59 12.78
N LEU A 106 -11.75 10.66 12.22
CA LEU A 106 -13.17 10.87 11.94
C LEU A 106 -14.01 10.95 13.24
N SER A 107 -13.67 10.16 14.26
CA SER A 107 -14.37 10.19 15.55
C SER A 107 -14.16 11.48 16.36
N MET A 108 -13.07 12.20 16.09
CA MET A 108 -12.71 13.45 16.77
C MET A 108 -13.21 14.70 16.03
N ALA A 109 -13.65 14.57 14.78
CA ALA A 109 -14.12 15.68 13.98
C ALA A 109 -15.60 16.00 14.31
N PRO A 110 -15.98 17.28 14.48
CA PRO A 110 -17.38 17.67 14.63
C PRO A 110 -18.21 17.24 13.42
N ASP A 111 -19.42 16.75 13.68
CA ASP A 111 -20.35 16.29 12.63
C ASP A 111 -20.57 17.35 11.55
N ALA A 112 -20.58 16.90 10.29
CA ALA A 112 -20.81 17.71 9.09
C ALA A 112 -19.86 18.90 8.87
N SER A 113 -18.70 18.94 9.55
CA SER A 113 -17.67 19.97 9.32
C SER A 113 -16.89 19.73 8.01
N GLU A 114 -16.40 20.82 7.42
CA GLU A 114 -15.46 20.77 6.28
C GLU A 114 -14.19 19.96 6.61
N GLN A 115 -13.80 19.91 7.89
CA GLN A 115 -12.68 19.10 8.39
C GLN A 115 -12.95 17.60 8.30
N MET A 116 -14.16 17.14 8.63
CA MET A 116 -14.56 15.73 8.48
C MET A 116 -14.39 15.27 7.03
N GLN A 117 -14.87 16.06 6.07
CA GLN A 117 -14.75 15.75 4.65
C GLN A 117 -13.29 15.69 4.18
N LYS A 118 -12.45 16.62 4.65
CA LYS A 118 -11.00 16.61 4.36
C LYS A 118 -10.33 15.36 4.93
N TYR A 119 -10.66 14.95 6.16
CA TYR A 119 -10.09 13.75 6.76
C TYR A 119 -10.55 12.47 6.07
N ALA A 120 -11.83 12.39 5.67
CA ALA A 120 -12.33 11.26 4.89
C ALA A 120 -11.61 11.15 3.53
N LEU A 121 -11.44 12.28 2.84
CA LEU A 121 -10.73 12.32 1.55
C LEU A 121 -9.27 11.89 1.69
N LEU A 122 -8.51 12.52 2.60
CA LEU A 122 -7.10 12.18 2.82
C LEU A 122 -6.93 10.75 3.32
N GLY A 123 -7.82 10.29 4.20
CA GLY A 123 -7.82 8.92 4.69
C GLY A 123 -8.05 7.90 3.57
N SER A 124 -9.05 8.14 2.72
CA SER A 124 -9.32 7.27 1.58
C SER A 124 -8.15 7.22 0.59
N LEU A 125 -7.45 8.34 0.40
CA LEU A 125 -6.26 8.40 -0.45
C LEU A 125 -5.10 7.59 0.15
N THR A 126 -4.85 7.71 1.45
CA THR A 126 -3.82 6.90 2.13
C THR A 126 -4.11 5.41 1.99
N LEU A 127 -5.35 4.99 2.27
CA LEU A 127 -5.78 3.59 2.10
C LEU A 127 -5.67 3.10 0.65
N TYR A 128 -5.95 3.96 -0.33
CA TYR A 128 -5.75 3.64 -1.74
C TYR A 128 -4.27 3.40 -2.06
N LEU A 129 -3.37 4.26 -1.56
CA LEU A 129 -1.93 4.09 -1.77
C LEU A 129 -1.41 2.81 -1.12
N ASP A 130 -1.88 2.46 0.06
CA ASP A 130 -1.53 1.19 0.71
C ASP A 130 -1.99 -0.02 -0.12
N PHE A 131 -3.22 0.02 -0.63
CA PHE A 131 -3.75 -1.03 -1.50
C PHE A 131 -2.92 -1.20 -2.77
N ILE A 132 -2.60 -0.10 -3.45
CA ILE A 132 -1.80 -0.15 -4.69
C ILE A 132 -0.39 -0.66 -4.41
N ASN A 133 0.28 -0.19 -3.37
CA ASN A 133 1.64 -0.65 -3.07
C ASN A 133 1.65 -2.14 -2.69
N LEU A 134 0.70 -2.58 -1.85
CA LEU A 134 0.54 -4.00 -1.53
C LEU A 134 0.31 -4.84 -2.79
N PHE A 135 -0.56 -4.36 -3.69
CA PHE A 135 -0.83 -5.00 -4.97
C PHE A 135 0.43 -5.12 -5.82
N LEU A 136 1.23 -4.06 -5.95
CA LEU A 136 2.45 -4.05 -6.75
C LEU A 136 3.50 -5.03 -6.21
N TYR A 137 3.70 -5.07 -4.90
CA TYR A 137 4.65 -6.01 -4.29
C TYR A 137 4.20 -7.46 -4.44
N LEU A 138 2.92 -7.76 -4.21
CA LEU A 138 2.38 -9.09 -4.46
C LEU A 138 2.43 -9.47 -5.94
N LEU A 139 2.19 -8.51 -6.84
CA LEU A 139 2.25 -8.72 -8.29
C LEU A 139 3.67 -9.06 -8.72
N ARG A 140 4.66 -8.39 -8.15
CA ARG A 140 6.06 -8.66 -8.40
C ARG A 140 6.45 -10.07 -7.93
N ILE A 141 5.99 -10.50 -6.76
CA ILE A 141 6.23 -11.86 -6.24
C ILE A 141 5.58 -12.92 -7.14
N PHE A 142 4.29 -12.77 -7.46
CA PHE A 142 3.55 -13.78 -8.23
C PHE A 142 3.83 -13.71 -9.74
N GLY A 143 4.22 -12.55 -10.24
CA GLY A 143 4.53 -12.29 -11.64
C GLY A 143 5.97 -12.61 -12.02
N SER A 144 6.94 -12.46 -11.10
CA SER A 144 8.35 -12.78 -11.35
C SER A 144 8.62 -14.29 -11.50
N ASN A 145 7.67 -15.16 -11.14
CA ASN A 145 7.81 -16.62 -11.26
C ASN A 145 7.58 -17.15 -12.69
N ARG A 146 7.49 -16.29 -13.70
CA ARG A 146 7.50 -16.67 -15.12
C ARG A 146 8.66 -15.95 -15.82
N ASN A 147 9.87 -16.42 -15.57
CA ASN A 147 10.95 -16.34 -16.56
C ASN A 147 10.70 -17.41 -17.63
#